data_AF-A0A804LVU2-F1
#
_entry.id   AF-A0A804LVU2-F1
#
_cell.length_a   1.000
_cell.length_b   1.000
_cell.length_c   1.000
_cell.angle_alpha   90.00
_cell.angle_beta   90.00
_cell.angle_gamma   90.00
#
_symmetry.space_group_name_H-M   'P 1'
#
loop_
_entity.id
_entity.type
_entity.pdbx_description
1 polymer ?
#
loop_
_entity_poly.entity_id
_entity_poly.type
_entity_poly.pdbx_seq_one_letter_code
_entity_poly.pdbx_strand_id
1 'polypeptide(L)' 'LRPLPGLDLPPCLPDNLSRSPTRITTLPNGLRVATEDVPGPSTCIGFFVDSGSIYESGETTGVSHLLERMAFKDT' A
#
# COMPACT_ATOMS: atom_id res chain seq x y z
N LEU A 1 16.14 -31.06 -17.42
CA LEU A 1 15.80 -30.67 -16.03
C LEU A 1 14.64 -31.55 -15.59
N ARG A 2 14.81 -32.38 -14.56
CA ARG A 2 13.71 -33.20 -14.02
C ARG A 2 12.97 -32.36 -12.96
N PRO A 3 11.63 -32.35 -12.92
CA PRO A 3 10.88 -31.72 -11.82
C PRO A 3 11.33 -32.27 -10.46
N LEU A 4 11.28 -31.42 -9.43
CA LEU A 4 11.63 -31.82 -8.07
C LEU A 4 10.62 -32.87 -7.56
N PRO A 5 11.05 -34.09 -7.19
CA PRO A 5 10.13 -35.11 -6.70
C PRO A 5 9.37 -34.63 -5.45
N GLY A 6 8.05 -34.78 -5.45
CA GLY A 6 7.18 -34.39 -4.32
C GLY A 6 6.78 -32.91 -4.28
N LEU A 7 7.10 -32.11 -5.31
CA LEU A 7 6.65 -30.72 -5.39
C LEU A 7 5.16 -30.64 -5.77
N ASP A 8 4.33 -30.25 -4.82
CA ASP A 8 2.92 -29.92 -5.06
C ASP A 8 2.81 -28.46 -5.51
N LEU A 9 2.33 -28.24 -6.74
CA LEU A 9 2.19 -26.91 -7.33
C LEU A 9 0.73 -26.46 -7.24
N PRO A 10 0.47 -25.21 -6.82
CA PRO A 10 -0.89 -24.68 -6.85
C PRO A 10 -1.42 -24.65 -8.29
N PRO A 11 -2.75 -24.79 -8.49
CA PRO A 11 -3.33 -24.65 -9.81
C PRO A 11 -3.04 -23.26 -10.38
N CYS A 12 -2.85 -23.19 -11.69
CA CYS A 12 -2.68 -21.92 -12.40
C CYS A 12 -3.96 -21.09 -12.29
N LEU A 13 -3.79 -19.76 -12.22
CA LEU A 13 -4.92 -18.83 -12.35
C LEU A 13 -5.48 -18.87 -13.78
N PRO A 14 -6.78 -18.57 -13.99
CA PRO A 14 -7.36 -18.51 -15.33
C PRO A 14 -6.76 -17.36 -16.16
N ASP A 15 -6.72 -17.54 -17.49
CA ASP A 15 -6.17 -16.56 -18.43
C ASP A 15 -6.84 -15.18 -18.35
N ASN A 16 -8.13 -15.17 -18.01
CA ASN A 16 -8.93 -13.95 -17.88
C ASN A 16 -9.44 -13.81 -16.44
N LEU A 17 -8.68 -13.10 -15.61
CA LEU A 17 -9.12 -12.65 -14.29
C LEU A 17 -9.87 -11.33 -14.42
N SER A 18 -11.09 -11.26 -13.90
CA SER A 18 -11.79 -9.99 -13.78
C SER A 18 -11.09 -9.11 -12.74
N ARG A 19 -10.89 -7.83 -13.06
CA ARG A 19 -10.36 -6.86 -12.10
C ARG A 19 -11.37 -6.68 -10.97
N SER A 20 -10.97 -6.96 -9.74
CA SER A 20 -11.79 -6.69 -8.56
C SER A 20 -11.99 -5.19 -8.39
N PRO A 21 -13.20 -4.70 -8.10
CA PRO A 21 -13.42 -3.29 -7.85
C PRO A 21 -12.69 -2.86 -6.57
N THR A 22 -12.13 -1.64 -6.57
CA THR A 22 -11.55 -1.06 -5.37
C THR A 22 -12.63 -0.91 -4.28
N ARG A 23 -12.39 -1.51 -3.12
CA ARG A 23 -13.29 -1.40 -1.96
C ARG A 23 -12.79 -0.28 -1.07
N ILE A 24 -13.67 0.65 -0.72
CA ILE A 24 -13.35 1.77 0.15
C ILE A 24 -14.21 1.66 1.41
N THR A 25 -13.56 1.57 2.56
CA THR A 25 -14.21 1.56 3.88
C THR A 25 -13.82 2.83 4.62
N THR A 26 -14.80 3.51 5.22
CA THR A 26 -14.53 4.64 6.14
C THR A 26 -14.78 4.16 7.56
N LEU A 27 -13.76 4.23 8.42
CA LEU A 27 -13.85 3.85 9.83
C LEU A 27 -14.65 4.90 10.64
N PRO A 28 -15.15 4.57 11.84
CA PRO A 28 -15.90 5.52 12.67
C PRO A 28 -15.15 6.81 13.04
N ASN A 29 -13.81 6.80 12.99
CA ASN A 29 -12.96 7.96 13.21
C ASN A 29 -12.70 8.81 11.95
N GLY A 30 -13.28 8.45 10.79
CA GLY A 30 -13.10 9.14 9.52
C GLY A 30 -11.93 8.64 8.66
N LEU A 31 -11.10 7.71 9.14
CA LEU A 31 -10.01 7.14 8.34
C LEU A 31 -10.57 6.32 7.17
N ARG A 32 -10.02 6.53 5.97
CA ARG A 32 -10.38 5.77 4.76
C ARG A 32 -9.37 4.67 4.49
N VAL A 33 -9.87 3.47 4.24
CA VAL A 33 -9.09 2.30 3.84
C VAL A 33 -9.56 1.88 2.45
N ALA A 34 -8.68 1.96 1.46
CA ALA A 34 -8.92 1.52 0.09
C ALA A 34 -8.14 0.23 -0.17
N THR A 35 -8.81 -0.82 -0.67
CA THR A 35 -8.18 -2.10 -1.00
C THR A 35 -8.58 -2.56 -2.40
N GLU A 36 -7.65 -3.22 -3.08
CA GLU A 36 -7.87 -3.83 -4.38
C GLU A 36 -7.16 -5.18 -4.42
N ASP A 37 -7.81 -6.19 -4.99
CA ASP A 37 -7.23 -7.51 -5.17
C ASP A 37 -6.51 -7.55 -6.52
N VAL A 38 -5.19 -7.72 -6.47
CA VAL A 38 -4.30 -7.74 -7.64
C VAL A 38 -3.66 -9.12 -7.72
N PRO A 39 -3.79 -9.83 -8.87
CA PRO A 39 -3.16 -11.13 -9.04
C PRO A 39 -1.63 -11.04 -8.89
N GLY A 40 -1.07 -11.83 -7.98
CA GLY A 40 0.36 -11.92 -7.79
C GLY A 40 0.74 -12.24 -6.34
N PRO A 41 2.01 -12.62 -6.11
CA PRO A 41 2.49 -12.96 -4.76
C PRO A 41 2.93 -11.73 -3.95
N SER A 42 2.82 -10.53 -4.52
CA SER A 42 3.31 -9.29 -3.90
C SER A 42 2.15 -8.36 -3.63
N THR A 43 2.24 -7.63 -2.53
CA THR A 43 1.28 -6.60 -2.15
C THR A 43 2.01 -5.28 -1.88
N CYS A 44 1.34 -4.16 -2.12
CA CYS A 44 1.82 -2.83 -1.79
C CYS A 44 0.84 -2.20 -0.81
N ILE A 45 1.37 -1.67 0.29
CA ILE A 45 0.59 -0.97 1.31
C ILE A 45 1.14 0.45 1.39
N GLY A 46 0.25 1.43 1.33
CA GLY A 46 0.60 2.84 1.39
C GLY A 46 -0.29 3.59 2.37
N PHE A 47 0.28 4.61 2.99
CA PHE A 47 -0.43 5.57 3.84
C PHE A 47 -0.34 6.93 3.17
N PHE A 48 -1.47 7.62 3.04
CA PHE A 48 -1.57 8.94 2.45
C PHE A 48 -2.23 9.88 3.44
N VAL A 49 -1.61 11.03 3.66
CA VAL A 49 -2.07 12.06 4.57
C VAL A 49 -2.20 13.36 3.78
N ASP A 50 -3.32 14.05 3.96
CA ASP A 50 -3.54 15.38 3.39
C ASP A 50 -2.73 16.41 4.19
N SER A 51 -1.45 16.53 3.84
CA SER A 51 -0.45 17.38 4.49
C SER A 51 0.67 17.73 3.50
N GLY A 52 1.55 18.67 3.87
CA GLY A 52 2.68 19.11 3.05
C GLY A 52 2.98 20.60 3.24
N SER A 53 3.89 21.14 2.43
CA SER A 53 4.40 22.51 2.61
C SER A 53 3.35 23.61 2.51
N ILE A 54 2.20 23.35 1.88
CA ILE A 54 1.06 24.30 1.89
C ILE A 54 0.49 24.54 3.29
N TYR A 55 0.72 23.60 4.23
CA TYR A 55 0.29 23.69 5.62
C TYR A 55 1.42 24.15 6.57
N GLU A 56 2.58 24.53 6.04
CA GLU A 56 3.68 25.07 6.85
C GLU A 56 3.45 26.54 7.21
N SER A 57 3.96 26.95 8.37
CA SER A 57 4.05 28.35 8.79
C SER A 57 5.49 28.86 8.63
N GLY A 58 5.71 30.15 8.90
CA GLY A 58 7.08 30.70 8.95
C GLY A 58 7.97 30.00 9.99
N GLU A 59 7.40 29.46 11.07
CA GLU A 59 8.14 28.76 12.12
C GLU A 59 8.41 27.28 11.79
N THR A 60 7.58 26.67 10.92
CA THR A 60 7.66 25.24 10.55
C THR A 60 8.10 25.01 9.11
N THR A 61 8.68 26.03 8.47
CA THR A 61 9.17 25.94 7.09
C THR A 61 10.19 24.80 6.96
N GLY A 62 9.95 23.88 6.03
CA GLY A 62 10.78 22.70 5.77
C GLY A 62 10.45 21.46 6.61
N VAL A 63 9.49 21.54 7.53
CA VAL A 63 9.08 20.39 8.36
C VAL A 63 8.55 19.23 7.49
N SER A 64 7.85 19.49 6.39
CA SER A 64 7.37 18.40 5.51
C SER A 64 8.54 17.59 4.95
N HIS A 65 9.62 18.25 4.52
CA HIS A 65 10.81 17.57 4.03
C HIS A 65 11.57 16.85 5.17
N LEU A 66 11.62 17.46 6.35
CA LEU A 66 12.19 16.79 7.52
C LEU A 66 11.41 15.51 7.87
N LEU A 67 10.06 15.56 7.88
CA LEU A 67 9.21 14.41 8.14
C LEU A 67 9.41 13.28 7.12
N GLU A 68 9.56 13.61 5.83
CA GLU A 68 9.91 12.64 4.79
C GLU A 68 11.22 11.91 5.11
N ARG A 69 12.27 12.64 5.52
CA ARG A 69 13.57 12.06 5.89
C ARG A 69 13.52 11.22 7.16
N MET A 70 12.54 11.48 8.01
CA MET A 70 12.37 10.84 9.32
C MET A 70 11.29 9.75 9.33
N ALA A 71 10.64 9.46 8.21
CA ALA A 71 9.45 8.61 8.13
C ALA A 71 9.60 7.19 8.73
N PHE A 72 10.82 6.63 8.72
CA PHE A 72 11.13 5.28 9.20
C PHE A 72 12.28 5.26 10.22
N LYS A 73 12.34 6.29 11.09
CA LYS A 73 13.22 6.28 12.27
C LYS A 73 12.54 5.55 13.44
N ASP A 74 13.22 5.49 14.58
CA ASP A 74 12.73 4.79 15.77
C ASP A 74 11.34 5.29 16.21
N THR A 75 10.52 4.36 16.73
CA THR A 75 9.14 4.59 17.19
C THR A 75 9.01 4.57 18.70
#